data_AF-A0A2M8BYG1-F1
#
_entry.id   AF-A0A2M8BYG1-F1
#
_cell.length_a   1.000
_cell.length_b   1.000
_cell.length_c   1.000
_cell.angle_alpha   90.00
_cell.angle_beta   90.00
_cell.angle_gamma   90.00
#
_symmetry.space_group_name_H-M   'P 1'
#
loop_
_entity.id
_entity.type
_entity.pdbx_description
1 polymer ?
#
loop_
_entity_poly.entity_id
_entity_poly.type
_entity_poly.pdbx_seq_one_letter_code
_entity_poly.pdbx_strand_id
1 'polypeptide(L)'
;VAAYGIALGVQEIKAANKEDFLAHLSQVTQTFAATRPTAVNLFLAIERMKKATTGNNISEMKKALVNEARQIHQEEVEATRHLSYLGAELIRDGFTILTHCNAGPLATAGYGTALGVIKAAKEQGKKISVIATETRPLLQGARL
;
A
#
# COMPACT_ATOMS: atom_id res chain seq x y z
N VAL A 1 -0.02 1.89 4.11
CA VAL A 1 -0.55 2.49 5.37
C VAL A 1 0.00 1.80 6.63
N ALA A 2 -0.16 0.48 6.80
CA ALA A 2 0.24 -0.22 8.02
C ALA A 2 1.73 -0.07 8.39
N ALA A 3 2.65 -0.16 7.43
CA ALA A 3 4.08 0.00 7.67
C ALA A 3 4.42 1.35 8.33
N TYR A 4 3.84 2.45 7.83
CA TYR A 4 4.00 3.77 8.45
C TYR A 4 3.34 3.84 9.83
N GLY A 5 2.18 3.22 10.00
CA GLY A 5 1.52 3.14 11.31
C GLY A 5 2.38 2.43 12.36
N ILE A 6 3.03 1.32 11.98
CA ILE A 6 3.98 0.60 12.85
C ILE A 6 5.21 1.48 13.13
N ALA A 7 5.82 2.06 12.09
CA ALA A 7 6.98 2.94 12.23
C ALA A 7 6.72 4.14 13.14
N LEU A 8 5.50 4.70 13.10
CA LEU A 8 5.06 5.77 13.98
C LEU A 8 4.81 5.27 15.40
N GLY A 9 4.06 4.17 15.55
CA GLY A 9 3.71 3.60 16.86
C GLY A 9 4.93 3.23 17.71
N VAL A 10 6.05 2.86 17.06
CA VAL A 10 7.29 2.58 17.80
C VAL A 10 8.07 3.82 18.25
N GLN A 11 7.79 5.01 17.70
CA GLN A 11 8.58 6.20 18.05
C GLN A 11 8.43 6.58 19.52
N GLU A 12 7.22 6.41 20.07
CA GLU A 12 6.89 6.75 21.45
C GLU A 12 7.29 5.68 22.48
N ILE A 13 7.71 4.49 22.02
CA ILE A 13 8.16 3.41 22.92
C ILE A 13 9.40 3.86 23.67
N LYS A 14 9.30 3.90 25.01
CA LYS A 14 10.41 4.03 25.95
C LYS A 14 10.75 2.64 26.48
N ALA A 15 11.69 1.97 25.81
CA ALA A 15 12.13 0.63 26.19
C ALA A 15 13.49 0.69 26.91
N ALA A 16 13.66 -0.14 27.94
CA ALA A 16 14.90 -0.20 28.72
C ALA A 16 16.02 -0.95 27.98
N ASN A 17 15.66 -1.92 27.14
CA ASN A 17 16.57 -2.76 26.37
C ASN A 17 15.91 -3.23 25.06
N LYS A 18 16.63 -4.05 24.30
CA LYS A 18 16.15 -4.53 22.99
C LYS A 18 14.96 -5.47 23.12
N GLU A 19 14.99 -6.37 24.09
CA GLU A 19 13.96 -7.37 24.33
C GLU A 19 12.61 -6.69 24.65
N ASP A 20 12.65 -5.67 25.50
CA ASP A 20 11.51 -4.84 25.86
C ASP A 20 10.98 -4.05 24.65
N PHE A 21 11.87 -3.52 23.81
CA PHE A 21 11.46 -2.87 22.56
C PHE A 21 10.77 -3.84 21.60
N LEU A 22 11.30 -5.05 21.43
CA LEU A 22 10.73 -6.09 20.56
C LEU A 22 9.37 -6.58 21.07
N ALA A 23 9.19 -6.69 22.39
CA ALA A 23 7.91 -7.04 22.99
C ALA A 23 6.84 -5.97 22.67
N HIS A 24 7.16 -4.68 22.82
CA HIS A 24 6.26 -3.60 22.46
C HIS A 24 5.99 -3.52 20.95
N LEU A 25 7.01 -3.72 20.10
CA LEU A 25 6.83 -3.82 18.66
C LEU A 25 5.86 -4.96 18.29
N SER A 26 6.00 -6.12 18.93
CA SER A 26 5.10 -7.26 18.73
C SER A 26 3.64 -6.86 19.00
N GLN A 27 3.37 -6.20 20.13
CA GLN A 27 2.03 -5.69 20.46
C GLN A 27 1.50 -4.74 19.38
N VAL A 28 2.30 -3.75 18.95
CA VAL A 28 1.91 -2.82 17.87
C VAL A 28 1.55 -3.59 16.59
N THR A 29 2.40 -4.54 16.17
CA THR A 29 2.12 -5.32 14.94
C THR A 29 0.88 -6.19 15.07
N GLN A 30 0.60 -6.74 16.25
CA GLN A 30 -0.61 -7.53 16.51
C GLN A 30 -1.88 -6.67 16.46
N THR A 31 -1.83 -5.45 17.00
CA THR A 31 -2.93 -4.49 16.86
C THR A 31 -3.24 -4.19 15.39
N PHE A 32 -2.21 -3.96 14.56
CA PHE A 32 -2.42 -3.77 13.13
C PHE A 32 -2.99 -5.03 12.45
N ALA A 33 -2.47 -6.21 12.75
CA ALA A 33 -2.94 -7.48 12.20
C ALA A 33 -4.44 -7.73 12.45
N ALA A 34 -4.94 -7.32 13.63
CA ALA A 34 -6.34 -7.49 14.01
C ALA A 34 -7.31 -6.57 13.26
N THR A 35 -6.83 -5.48 12.63
CA THR A 35 -7.72 -4.50 11.97
C THR A 35 -8.44 -5.06 10.75
N ARG A 36 -7.77 -5.90 9.94
CA ARG A 36 -8.29 -6.46 8.68
C ARG A 36 -7.70 -7.86 8.43
N PRO A 37 -8.24 -8.92 9.04
CA PRO A 37 -7.62 -10.25 9.10
C PRO A 37 -7.49 -10.97 7.76
N THR A 38 -8.14 -10.48 6.70
CA THR A 38 -8.05 -11.06 5.34
C THR A 38 -7.16 -10.26 4.39
N ALA A 39 -6.60 -9.12 4.82
CA ALA A 39 -5.81 -8.26 3.96
C ALA A 39 -4.37 -8.80 3.82
N VAL A 40 -4.09 -9.62 2.80
CA VAL A 40 -2.76 -10.22 2.58
C VAL A 40 -1.63 -9.17 2.56
N ASN A 41 -1.85 -8.02 1.89
CA ASN A 41 -0.86 -6.94 1.83
C ASN A 41 -0.53 -6.33 3.20
N LEU A 42 -1.46 -6.36 4.15
CA LEU A 42 -1.23 -5.93 5.52
C LEU A 42 -0.24 -6.86 6.22
N PHE A 43 -0.44 -8.17 6.12
CA PHE A 43 0.44 -9.16 6.73
C PHE A 43 1.83 -9.16 6.09
N LEU A 44 1.92 -9.02 4.76
CA LEU A 44 3.20 -8.86 4.07
C LEU A 44 3.99 -7.65 4.58
N ALA A 45 3.31 -6.51 4.75
CA ALA A 45 3.94 -5.32 5.30
C ALA A 45 4.40 -5.56 6.76
N ILE A 46 3.57 -6.16 7.61
CA ILE A 46 3.93 -6.49 9.00
C ILE A 46 5.18 -7.37 9.06
N GLU A 47 5.22 -8.44 8.25
CA GLU A 47 6.36 -9.36 8.25
C GLU A 47 7.65 -8.69 7.76
N ARG A 48 7.57 -7.80 6.77
CA ARG A 48 8.71 -6.97 6.35
C ARG A 48 9.19 -6.04 7.46
N MET A 49 8.28 -5.36 8.15
CA MET A 49 8.64 -4.48 9.27
C MET A 49 9.33 -5.25 10.40
N LYS A 50 8.83 -6.44 10.75
CA LYS A 50 9.49 -7.30 11.75
C LYS A 50 10.91 -7.67 11.31
N LYS A 51 11.10 -8.10 10.07
CA LYS A 51 12.42 -8.46 9.51
C LYS A 51 13.38 -7.26 9.44
N ALA A 52 12.87 -6.07 9.15
CA ALA A 52 13.66 -4.85 9.08
C ALA A 52 14.10 -4.32 10.45
N THR A 53 13.59 -4.88 11.56
CA THR A 53 13.96 -4.49 12.92
C THR A 53 15.37 -4.97 13.26
N THR A 54 16.35 -4.29 12.69
CA THR A 54 17.78 -4.60 12.81
C THR A 54 18.49 -3.41 13.45
N GLY A 55 19.56 -3.67 14.22
CA GLY A 55 20.34 -2.61 14.85
C GLY A 55 21.03 -3.00 16.16
N ASN A 56 22.08 -2.26 16.49
CA ASN A 56 22.84 -2.42 17.72
C ASN A 56 22.17 -1.74 18.91
N ASN A 57 21.26 -0.79 18.67
CA ASN A 57 20.49 -0.10 19.69
C ASN A 57 19.06 0.23 19.20
N ILE A 58 18.19 0.65 20.12
CA ILE A 58 16.79 0.96 19.85
C ILE A 58 16.64 2.10 18.82
N SER A 59 17.52 3.11 18.85
CA SER A 59 17.47 4.23 17.90
C SER A 59 17.71 3.75 16.47
N GLU A 60 18.68 2.85 16.26
CA GLU A 60 18.93 2.23 14.95
C GLU A 60 17.73 1.40 14.48
N MET A 61 17.12 0.59 15.36
CA MET A 61 15.93 -0.19 15.03
C MET A 61 14.75 0.70 14.62
N LYS A 62 14.51 1.81 15.34
CA LYS A 62 13.47 2.80 14.99
C LYS A 62 13.74 3.42 13.61
N LYS A 63 14.99 3.76 13.31
CA LYS A 63 15.39 4.28 11.99
C LYS A 63 15.19 3.24 10.88
N ALA A 64 15.56 1.97 11.13
CA ALA A 64 15.38 0.88 10.19
C ALA A 64 13.91 0.66 9.84
N LEU A 65 13.02 0.70 10.82
CA LEU A 65 11.56 0.61 10.61
C LEU A 65 11.02 1.77 9.75
N VAL A 66 11.47 3.01 10.00
CA VAL A 66 11.07 4.16 9.18
C VAL A 66 11.55 4.01 7.73
N ASN A 67 12.78 3.54 7.54
CA ASN A 67 13.34 3.32 6.20
C ASN A 67 12.60 2.20 5.47
N GLU A 68 12.28 1.09 6.13
CA GLU A 68 11.51 -0.01 5.54
C GLU A 68 10.10 0.46 5.14
N ALA A 69 9.43 1.26 5.98
CA ALA A 69 8.11 1.79 5.65
C ALA A 69 8.14 2.68 4.38
N ARG A 70 9.18 3.50 4.23
CA ARG A 70 9.41 4.30 3.02
C ARG A 70 9.71 3.43 1.81
N GLN A 71 10.52 2.39 2.00
CA GLN A 71 10.87 1.46 0.93
C GLN A 71 9.64 0.71 0.42
N ILE A 72 8.79 0.15 1.31
CA ILE A 72 7.52 -0.49 0.94
C ILE A 72 6.65 0.46 0.10
N HIS A 73 6.55 1.73 0.51
CA HIS A 73 5.78 2.73 -0.23
C HIS A 73 6.35 2.97 -1.63
N GLN A 74 7.66 3.19 -1.73
CA GLN A 74 8.33 3.47 -2.99
C GLN A 74 8.21 2.30 -3.97
N GLU A 75 8.40 1.08 -3.48
CA GLU A 75 8.23 -0.14 -4.28
C GLU A 75 6.78 -0.27 -4.79
N GLU A 76 5.77 0.07 -3.99
CA GLU A 76 4.37 0.06 -4.46
C GLU A 76 4.12 1.14 -5.52
N VAL A 77 4.70 2.34 -5.39
CA VAL A 77 4.62 3.41 -6.39
C VAL A 77 5.22 2.96 -7.73
N GLU A 78 6.37 2.30 -7.70
CA GLU A 78 7.05 1.81 -8.90
C GLU A 78 6.29 0.63 -9.53
N ALA A 79 5.88 -0.34 -8.72
CA ALA A 79 5.14 -1.52 -9.18
C ALA A 79 3.80 -1.14 -9.81
N THR A 80 3.04 -0.24 -9.18
CA THR A 80 1.74 0.21 -9.71
C THR A 80 1.88 1.00 -11.00
N ARG A 81 2.93 1.83 -11.12
CA ARG A 81 3.25 2.51 -12.38
C ARG A 81 3.59 1.52 -13.48
N HIS A 82 4.49 0.57 -13.22
CA HIS A 82 4.91 -0.41 -14.23
C HIS A 82 3.73 -1.29 -14.67
N LEU A 83 2.95 -1.82 -13.72
CA LEU A 83 1.71 -2.55 -13.98
C LEU A 83 0.77 -1.75 -14.90
N SER A 84 0.62 -0.45 -14.63
CA SER A 84 -0.28 0.44 -15.37
C SER A 84 0.13 0.58 -16.84
N TYR A 85 1.41 0.82 -17.11
CA TYR A 85 1.91 0.92 -18.49
C TYR A 85 1.84 -0.41 -19.23
N LEU A 86 2.19 -1.52 -18.59
CA LEU A 86 2.05 -2.85 -19.21
C LEU A 86 0.60 -3.18 -19.53
N GLY A 87 -0.33 -2.92 -18.61
CA GLY A 87 -1.74 -3.16 -18.84
C GLY A 87 -2.35 -2.24 -19.90
N ALA A 88 -1.83 -1.01 -20.05
CA ALA A 88 -2.31 -0.08 -21.05
C ALA A 88 -2.12 -0.60 -22.49
N GLU A 89 -1.11 -1.43 -22.73
CA GLU A 89 -0.88 -2.09 -24.02
C GLU A 89 -2.01 -3.04 -24.43
N LEU A 90 -2.80 -3.52 -23.47
CA LEU A 90 -3.98 -4.36 -23.74
C LEU A 90 -5.21 -3.53 -24.16
N ILE A 91 -5.18 -2.21 -23.96
CA ILE A 91 -6.26 -1.29 -24.30
C ILE A 91 -5.99 -0.69 -25.68
N ARG A 92 -6.97 -0.79 -26.58
CA ARG A 92 -6.92 -0.13 -27.91
C ARG A 92 -7.71 1.18 -27.89
N ASP A 93 -7.40 2.03 -28.86
CA ASP A 93 -8.17 3.25 -29.11
C ASP A 93 -9.66 2.93 -29.35
N GLY A 94 -10.56 3.76 -28.82
CA GLY A 94 -12.00 3.59 -28.93
C GLY A 94 -12.64 2.62 -27.91
N PHE A 95 -11.86 1.95 -27.06
CA PHE A 95 -12.42 1.02 -26.08
C PHE A 95 -13.33 1.70 -25.05
N THR A 96 -14.39 0.99 -24.67
CA THR A 96 -15.20 1.29 -23.48
C THR A 96 -14.90 0.26 -22.42
N ILE A 97 -14.43 0.70 -21.25
CA ILE A 97 -13.91 -0.16 -20.19
C ILE A 97 -14.88 -0.12 -19.01
N LEU A 98 -15.38 -1.29 -18.60
CA LEU A 98 -16.12 -1.44 -17.35
C LEU A 98 -15.15 -1.65 -16.19
N THR A 99 -15.36 -0.96 -15.08
CA THR A 99 -14.59 -1.15 -13.84
C THR A 99 -15.49 -1.24 -12.61
N HIS A 100 -14.97 -1.87 -11.55
CA HIS A 100 -15.69 -2.12 -10.31
C HIS A 100 -14.83 -1.77 -9.11
N CYS A 101 -15.46 -1.23 -8.07
CA CYS A 101 -14.80 -0.62 -6.90
C CYS A 101 -13.90 0.56 -7.28
N ASN A 102 -12.98 0.91 -6.39
CA ASN A 102 -11.93 1.89 -6.64
C ASN A 102 -10.56 1.20 -6.49
N ALA A 103 -9.88 1.01 -7.63
CA ALA A 103 -8.54 0.44 -7.71
C ALA A 103 -7.55 1.48 -8.28
N GLY A 104 -7.72 2.74 -7.89
CA GLY A 104 -6.92 3.88 -8.32
C GLY A 104 -5.90 4.36 -7.29
N PRO A 105 -5.36 5.58 -7.48
CA PRO A 105 -4.38 6.18 -6.59
C PRO A 105 -4.80 6.24 -5.12
N LEU A 106 -6.09 6.40 -4.84
CA LEU A 106 -6.59 6.41 -3.46
C LEU A 106 -6.51 5.04 -2.76
N ALA A 107 -6.41 3.95 -3.53
CA ALA A 107 -6.34 2.59 -3.01
C ALA A 107 -4.91 2.04 -2.92
N THR A 108 -3.91 2.81 -3.37
CA THR A 108 -2.49 2.40 -3.45
C THR A 108 -1.58 3.54 -2.98
N ALA A 109 -0.28 3.31 -2.81
CA ALA A 109 0.66 4.40 -2.56
C ALA A 109 0.92 5.32 -3.76
N GLY A 110 0.48 4.92 -4.97
CA GLY A 110 0.93 5.57 -6.20
C GLY A 110 -0.14 5.59 -7.29
N TYR A 111 0.17 4.92 -8.40
CA TYR A 111 -0.50 5.17 -9.67
C TYR A 111 -1.90 4.52 -9.77
N GLY A 112 -2.22 3.60 -8.85
CA GLY A 112 -3.37 2.71 -8.95
C GLY A 112 -3.06 1.42 -9.71
N THR A 113 -3.98 0.46 -9.67
CA THR A 113 -3.87 -0.80 -10.42
C THR A 113 -4.78 -0.76 -11.64
N ALA A 114 -6.04 -1.19 -11.54
CA ALA A 114 -6.95 -1.21 -12.69
C ALA A 114 -7.24 0.20 -13.23
N LEU A 115 -7.46 1.18 -12.34
CA LEU A 115 -7.63 2.57 -12.78
C LEU A 115 -6.30 3.20 -13.21
N GLY A 116 -5.17 2.70 -12.69
CA GLY A 116 -3.84 3.10 -13.15
C GLY A 116 -3.61 2.71 -14.61
N VAL A 117 -4.00 1.50 -15.00
CA VAL A 117 -3.97 1.02 -16.40
C VAL A 117 -4.81 1.91 -17.32
N ILE A 118 -6.03 2.25 -16.91
CA ILE A 118 -6.92 3.15 -17.66
C ILE A 118 -6.28 4.54 -17.80
N LYS A 119 -5.70 5.06 -16.71
CA LYS A 119 -5.00 6.34 -16.72
C LYS A 119 -3.80 6.32 -17.68
N ALA A 120 -2.97 5.27 -17.63
CA ALA A 120 -1.82 5.13 -18.53
C ALA A 120 -2.24 5.04 -20.00
N ALA A 121 -3.32 4.31 -20.32
CA ALA A 121 -3.88 4.27 -21.68
C ALA A 121 -4.32 5.67 -22.17
N LYS A 122 -4.93 6.47 -21.29
CA LYS A 122 -5.30 7.85 -21.60
C LYS A 122 -4.06 8.74 -21.83
N GLU A 123 -3.01 8.60 -21.02
CA GLU A 123 -1.74 9.32 -21.20
C GLU A 123 -1.01 8.96 -22.49
N GLN A 124 -1.16 7.73 -22.98
CA GLN A 124 -0.69 7.29 -24.30
C GLN A 124 -1.51 7.86 -25.47
N GLY A 125 -2.51 8.71 -25.20
CA GLY A 125 -3.33 9.37 -26.22
C GLY A 125 -4.55 8.58 -26.69
N LYS A 126 -4.83 7.41 -26.11
CA LYS A 126 -6.00 6.60 -26.47
C LYS A 126 -7.30 7.29 -26.05
N LYS A 127 -8.26 7.36 -26.97
CA LYS A 127 -9.64 7.81 -26.76
C LYS A 127 -10.45 6.66 -26.19
N ILE A 128 -10.61 6.65 -24.88
CA ILE A 128 -11.34 5.60 -24.16
C ILE A 128 -12.52 6.19 -23.39
N SER A 129 -13.53 5.37 -23.17
CA SER A 129 -14.63 5.64 -22.24
C SER A 129 -14.59 4.66 -21.07
N VAL A 130 -15.09 5.07 -19.91
CA VAL A 130 -15.10 4.23 -18.71
C VAL A 130 -16.51 4.19 -18.14
N ILE A 131 -17.00 2.99 -17.84
CA ILE A 131 -18.21 2.76 -17.08
C ILE A 131 -17.78 2.31 -15.68
N ALA A 132 -18.01 3.16 -14.69
CA ALA A 132 -17.78 2.83 -13.28
C ALA A 132 -19.08 2.34 -12.65
N THR A 133 -19.05 1.15 -12.07
CA THR A 133 -20.18 0.65 -11.28
C THR A 133 -20.18 1.27 -9.88
N GLU A 134 -21.36 1.52 -9.31
CA GLU A 134 -21.46 2.23 -8.01
C GLU A 134 -20.77 1.50 -6.85
N THR A 135 -20.70 0.16 -6.89
CA THR A 135 -20.04 -0.70 -5.90
C THR A 135 -20.69 -0.66 -4.51
N ARG A 136 -21.94 -1.13 -4.40
CA ARG A 136 -22.62 -1.32 -3.10
C ARG A 136 -21.88 -2.33 -2.20
N PRO A 137 -22.00 -2.20 -0.85
CA PRO A 137 -22.79 -1.20 -0.13
C PRO A 137 -22.04 0.10 0.18
N LEU A 138 -20.71 0.11 0.11
CA LEU A 138 -19.87 1.24 0.52
C LEU A 138 -19.69 2.32 -0.56
N LEU A 139 -20.17 2.04 -1.77
CA LEU A 139 -20.25 2.96 -2.90
C LEU A 139 -18.90 3.50 -3.36
N GLN A 140 -17.84 2.68 -3.33
CA GLN A 140 -16.50 3.16 -3.68
C GLN A 140 -16.44 3.70 -5.11
N GLY A 141 -17.07 3.03 -6.07
CA GLY A 141 -17.03 3.47 -7.47
C GLY A 141 -17.86 4.72 -7.75
N ALA A 142 -18.83 5.05 -6.89
CA ALA A 142 -19.58 6.31 -6.99
C ALA A 142 -18.95 7.46 -6.18
N ARG A 143 -18.19 7.17 -5.12
CA ARG A 143 -17.71 8.17 -4.15
C ARG A 143 -16.25 8.58 -4.33
N LEU A 144 -15.42 7.73 -4.93
CA LEU A 144 -13.96 7.88 -5.04
C LEU A 144 -13.55 7.91 -6.51
#